data_AF-A0A5N6TBE8-F1
#
_entry.id   AF-A0A5N6TBE8-F1
#
_cell.length_a   1.000
_cell.length_b   1.000
_cell.length_c   1.000
_cell.angle_alpha   90.00
_cell.angle_beta   90.00
_cell.angle_gamma   90.00
#
_symmetry.space_group_name_H-M   'P 1'
#
loop_
_entity.id
_entity.type
_entity.pdbx_description
1 polymer ?
#
loop_
_entity_poly.entity_id
_entity_poly.type
_entity_poly.pdbx_seq_one_letter_code
_entity_poly.pdbx_strand_id
1 'polypeptide(L)'
;MLRQYRYALLRRNAGLMILQRVTIIPNHIEGNEKQGSQHTVYNMLAKEILSEDFVQGNRLLESVISWISTTQRTPPETFPTLEDYMAYRAGDVGVDAVFRSMEFACDITLSDTDVEAVAHLRSLCEKHFLLTNDLYSYAKEAIAEKEHSVSVLNAVRVVQGLMNTSEDSAKAMVRQVIWDVERQMNEEYEHLLQDAPKSQLTYAQGLIVSVAGNMFFSATCARYARVVEGSRLPG
;
A
#
# COMPACT_ATOMS: atom_id res chain seq x y z
N MET A 1 -38.11 -11.32 -12.47
CA MET A 1 -37.26 -12.18 -13.31
C MET A 1 -36.31 -11.39 -14.23
N LEU A 2 -36.78 -10.39 -15.00
CA LEU A 2 -35.93 -9.58 -15.91
C LEU A 2 -34.84 -8.71 -15.24
N ARG A 3 -35.04 -8.26 -13.99
CA ARG A 3 -34.02 -7.47 -13.25
C ARG A 3 -32.80 -8.32 -12.86
N GLN A 4 -32.98 -9.55 -12.39
CA GLN A 4 -31.87 -10.44 -12.00
C GLN A 4 -30.97 -10.81 -13.18
N TYR A 5 -31.54 -11.04 -14.37
CA TYR A 5 -30.76 -11.30 -15.58
C TYR A 5 -29.91 -10.09 -16.01
N ARG A 6 -30.43 -8.86 -15.85
CA ARG A 6 -29.70 -7.64 -16.18
C ARG A 6 -28.52 -7.40 -15.23
N TYR A 7 -28.69 -7.70 -13.93
CA TYR A 7 -27.59 -7.68 -12.95
C TYR A 7 -26.54 -8.76 -13.23
N ALA A 8 -26.96 -9.99 -13.58
CA ALA A 8 -26.02 -11.06 -13.92
C ALA A 8 -25.20 -10.75 -15.20
N LEU A 9 -25.82 -10.14 -16.22
CA LEU A 9 -25.12 -9.73 -17.45
C LEU A 9 -24.13 -8.59 -17.19
N LEU A 10 -24.50 -7.60 -16.37
CA LEU A 10 -23.63 -6.49 -15.98
C LEU A 10 -22.42 -6.99 -15.16
N ARG A 11 -22.64 -7.93 -14.21
CA ARG A 11 -21.55 -8.57 -13.45
C ARG A 11 -20.59 -9.35 -14.35
N ARG A 12 -21.12 -10.07 -15.36
CA ARG A 12 -20.31 -10.82 -16.33
C ARG A 12 -19.48 -9.90 -17.22
N ASN A 13 -20.05 -8.78 -17.66
CA ASN A 13 -19.36 -7.80 -18.50
C ASN A 13 -18.32 -6.98 -17.74
N ALA A 14 -18.58 -6.60 -16.49
CA ALA A 14 -17.61 -5.93 -15.62
C ALA A 14 -16.44 -6.85 -15.25
N GLY A 15 -16.71 -8.11 -14.91
CA GLY A 15 -15.67 -9.12 -14.68
C GLY A 15 -14.81 -9.38 -15.93
N LEU A 16 -15.39 -9.38 -17.12
CA LEU A 16 -14.66 -9.47 -18.39
C LEU A 16 -13.79 -8.24 -18.66
N MET A 17 -14.26 -7.03 -18.34
CA MET A 17 -13.48 -5.80 -18.49
C MET A 17 -12.29 -5.73 -17.50
N ILE A 18 -12.46 -6.18 -16.27
CA ILE A 18 -11.38 -6.24 -15.27
C ILE A 18 -10.37 -7.32 -15.63
N LEU A 19 -10.84 -8.53 -16.04
CA LEU A 19 -9.95 -9.56 -16.58
C LEU A 19 -9.19 -9.06 -17.82
N GLN A 20 -9.84 -8.31 -18.72
CA GLN A 20 -9.15 -7.68 -19.85
C GLN A 20 -8.10 -6.66 -19.37
N ARG A 21 -8.38 -5.83 -18.36
CA ARG A 21 -7.39 -4.89 -17.78
C ARG A 21 -6.22 -5.58 -17.08
N VAL A 22 -6.47 -6.67 -16.35
CA VAL A 22 -5.42 -7.53 -15.76
C VAL A 22 -4.58 -8.20 -16.84
N THR A 23 -5.14 -8.45 -18.03
CA THR A 23 -4.41 -9.00 -19.18
C THR A 23 -3.57 -7.95 -19.91
N ILE A 24 -3.83 -6.66 -19.71
CA ILE A 24 -3.09 -5.52 -20.30
C ILE A 24 -2.13 -4.96 -19.25
N ILE A 25 -1.20 -5.79 -18.78
CA ILE A 25 0.04 -5.31 -18.17
C ILE A 25 1.04 -5.21 -19.32
N PRO A 26 1.53 -4.02 -19.72
CA PRO A 26 2.42 -3.91 -20.86
C PRO A 26 3.76 -4.58 -20.58
N ASN A 27 4.04 -5.68 -21.28
CA ASN A 27 5.40 -6.17 -21.46
C ASN A 27 6.09 -5.28 -22.50
N HIS A 28 7.07 -4.48 -22.07
CA HIS A 28 8.19 -4.18 -22.96
C HIS A 28 9.05 -5.44 -23.01
N ILE A 29 8.85 -6.25 -24.06
CA ILE A 29 9.86 -7.07 -24.75
C ILE A 29 9.18 -7.57 -26.03
N GLU A 30 9.73 -7.17 -27.17
CA GLU A 30 9.34 -7.64 -28.49
C GLU A 30 9.51 -9.15 -28.60
N GLY A 31 8.52 -9.84 -29.21
CA GLY A 31 8.77 -11.14 -29.84
C GLY A 31 7.69 -12.22 -29.63
N ASN A 32 6.98 -12.47 -30.73
CA ASN A 32 6.30 -13.72 -31.13
C ASN A 32 4.98 -14.16 -30.47
N GLU A 33 3.96 -14.14 -31.32
CA GLU A 33 2.69 -14.84 -31.24
C GLU A 33 2.87 -16.33 -30.92
N LYS A 34 2.60 -16.68 -29.66
CA LYS A 34 2.01 -17.94 -29.15
C LYS A 34 2.20 -17.96 -27.62
N GLN A 35 1.34 -17.27 -26.88
CA GLN A 35 1.49 -17.23 -25.42
C GLN A 35 0.16 -17.49 -24.72
N GLY A 36 -0.01 -18.74 -24.28
CA GLY A 36 -1.07 -19.10 -23.35
C GLY A 36 -0.91 -18.28 -22.07
N SER A 37 -1.93 -17.49 -21.75
CA SER A 37 -2.18 -16.75 -20.49
C SER A 37 -0.96 -16.57 -19.58
N GLN A 38 -0.13 -15.57 -19.88
CA GLN A 38 1.04 -15.16 -19.08
C GLN A 38 0.72 -14.79 -17.62
N HIS A 39 -0.56 -14.71 -17.24
CA HIS A 39 -1.03 -14.28 -15.92
C HIS A 39 -1.97 -15.30 -15.26
N THR A 40 -1.78 -16.59 -15.50
CA THR A 40 -2.70 -17.65 -15.02
C THR A 40 -2.95 -17.61 -13.50
N VAL A 41 -1.92 -17.31 -12.70
CA VAL A 41 -2.06 -17.18 -11.23
C VAL A 41 -2.90 -15.95 -10.85
N TYR A 42 -2.63 -14.78 -11.44
CA TYR A 42 -3.41 -13.57 -11.17
C TYR A 42 -4.87 -13.72 -11.60
N ASN A 43 -5.11 -14.38 -12.73
CA ASN A 43 -6.46 -14.68 -13.21
C ASN A 43 -7.21 -15.66 -12.31
N MET A 44 -6.51 -16.62 -11.70
CA MET A 44 -7.10 -17.54 -10.72
C MET A 44 -7.47 -16.79 -9.43
N LEU A 45 -6.53 -16.03 -8.88
CA LEU A 45 -6.75 -15.23 -7.66
C LEU A 45 -7.88 -14.22 -7.84
N ALA A 46 -7.92 -13.50 -8.98
CA ALA A 46 -8.99 -12.56 -9.27
C ALA A 46 -10.36 -13.25 -9.33
N LYS A 47 -10.45 -14.45 -9.90
CA LYS A 47 -11.70 -15.21 -9.93
C LYS A 47 -12.15 -15.63 -8.54
N GLU A 48 -11.22 -16.08 -7.70
CA GLU A 48 -11.52 -16.48 -6.32
C GLU A 48 -12.01 -15.27 -5.51
N ILE A 49 -11.29 -14.15 -5.54
CA ILE A 49 -11.68 -12.90 -4.87
C ILE A 49 -13.09 -12.45 -5.30
N LEU A 50 -13.37 -12.44 -6.61
CA LEU A 50 -14.67 -12.02 -7.13
C LEU A 50 -15.81 -13.01 -6.85
N SER A 51 -15.48 -14.28 -6.60
CA SER A 51 -16.47 -15.30 -6.26
C SER A 51 -16.91 -15.22 -4.80
N GLU A 52 -16.02 -14.77 -3.91
CA GLU A 52 -16.30 -14.58 -2.49
C GLU A 52 -17.17 -13.34 -2.26
N ASP A 53 -16.71 -12.16 -2.67
CA ASP A 53 -17.50 -10.93 -2.69
C ASP A 53 -17.21 -10.16 -3.97
N PHE A 54 -18.22 -10.04 -4.83
CA PHE A 54 -18.07 -9.34 -6.10
C PHE A 54 -17.83 -7.84 -5.94
N VAL A 55 -18.47 -7.18 -4.97
CA VAL A 55 -18.39 -5.72 -4.81
C VAL A 55 -17.07 -5.34 -4.14
N GLN A 56 -16.78 -5.93 -2.98
CA GLN A 56 -15.53 -5.66 -2.27
C GLN A 56 -14.32 -6.21 -3.03
N GLY A 57 -14.47 -7.39 -3.65
CA GLY A 57 -13.43 -7.98 -4.49
C GLY A 57 -13.06 -7.13 -5.69
N ASN A 58 -14.03 -6.48 -6.35
CA ASN A 58 -13.72 -5.51 -7.42
C ASN A 58 -12.91 -4.33 -6.90
N ARG A 59 -13.28 -3.72 -5.77
CA ARG A 59 -12.56 -2.59 -5.17
C ARG A 59 -11.12 -2.96 -4.82
N LEU A 60 -10.93 -4.14 -4.25
CA LEU A 60 -9.60 -4.69 -3.97
C LEU A 60 -8.78 -4.86 -5.25
N LEU A 61 -9.32 -5.51 -6.28
CA LEU A 61 -8.59 -5.72 -7.52
C LEU A 61 -8.25 -4.40 -8.23
N GLU A 62 -9.16 -3.41 -8.22
CA GLU A 62 -8.90 -2.08 -8.76
C GLU A 62 -7.76 -1.38 -8.02
N SER A 63 -7.70 -1.47 -6.69
CA SER A 63 -6.59 -0.90 -5.91
C SER A 63 -5.24 -1.57 -6.23
N VAL A 64 -5.22 -2.89 -6.43
CA VAL A 64 -4.01 -3.63 -6.81
C VAL A 64 -3.54 -3.23 -8.21
N ILE A 65 -4.46 -3.10 -9.18
CA ILE A 65 -4.13 -2.67 -10.54
C ILE A 65 -3.60 -1.23 -10.54
N SER A 66 -4.25 -0.34 -9.77
CA SER A 66 -3.82 1.06 -9.61
C SER A 66 -2.41 1.16 -9.03
N TRP A 67 -2.12 0.35 -8.00
CA TRP A 67 -0.79 0.25 -7.42
C TRP A 67 0.26 -0.19 -8.45
N ILE A 68 0.04 -1.31 -9.14
CA ILE A 68 0.94 -1.82 -10.18
C ILE A 68 1.21 -0.74 -11.25
N SER A 69 0.16 -0.05 -11.70
CA SER A 69 0.28 1.00 -12.71
C SER A 69 1.08 2.21 -12.21
N THR A 70 0.98 2.54 -10.94
CA THR A 70 1.69 3.68 -10.33
C THR A 70 3.18 3.39 -10.18
N THR A 71 3.55 2.15 -9.81
CA THR A 71 4.95 1.72 -9.67
C THR A 71 5.75 1.69 -10.98
N GLN A 72 5.07 1.76 -12.13
CA GLN A 72 5.70 1.81 -13.45
C GLN A 72 6.11 3.23 -13.87
N ARG A 73 5.74 4.25 -13.09
CA ARG A 73 6.06 5.64 -13.41
C ARG A 73 7.49 5.97 -13.00
N THR A 74 8.18 6.77 -13.82
CA THR A 74 9.48 7.34 -13.43
C THR A 74 9.27 8.32 -12.27
N PRO A 75 9.96 8.15 -11.14
CA PRO A 75 9.86 9.08 -10.03
C PRO A 75 10.52 10.43 -10.34
N PRO A 76 10.05 11.53 -9.71
CA PRO A 76 10.79 12.79 -9.70
C PRO A 76 12.20 12.60 -9.15
N GLU A 77 13.16 13.37 -9.67
CA GLU A 77 14.55 13.33 -9.18
C GLU A 77 14.68 13.90 -7.76
N THR A 78 13.87 14.89 -7.41
CA THR A 78 13.89 15.55 -6.10
C THR A 78 12.47 15.89 -5.62
N PHE A 79 12.34 16.05 -4.31
CA PHE A 79 11.11 16.49 -3.64
C PHE A 79 11.41 17.76 -2.84
N PRO A 80 10.61 18.83 -2.96
CA PRO A 80 10.83 20.08 -2.21
C PRO A 80 10.63 19.93 -0.70
N THR A 81 9.73 19.05 -0.29
CA THR A 81 9.44 18.76 1.12
C THR A 81 9.23 17.26 1.35
N LEU A 82 9.29 16.83 2.61
CA LEU A 82 8.92 15.46 2.98
C LEU A 82 7.43 15.18 2.73
N GLU A 83 6.57 16.19 2.86
CA GLU A 83 5.13 16.04 2.57
C GLU A 83 4.87 15.79 1.08
N ASP A 84 5.57 16.51 0.18
CA ASP A 84 5.49 16.25 -1.27
C ASP A 84 5.94 14.84 -1.62
N TYR A 85 7.00 14.36 -0.96
CA TYR A 85 7.46 12.98 -1.07
C TYR A 85 6.38 11.99 -0.61
N MET A 86 5.79 12.19 0.58
CA MET A 86 4.77 11.30 1.11
C MET A 86 3.52 11.25 0.22
N ALA A 87 3.09 12.39 -0.31
CA ALA A 87 1.97 12.46 -1.24
C ALA A 87 2.22 11.66 -2.53
N TYR A 88 3.45 11.72 -3.07
CA TYR A 88 3.85 10.88 -4.19
C TYR A 88 3.92 9.39 -3.79
N ARG A 89 4.56 9.09 -2.65
CA ARG A 89 4.86 7.74 -2.17
C ARG A 89 3.60 6.96 -1.79
N ALA A 90 2.54 7.62 -1.34
CA ALA A 90 1.27 6.97 -0.96
C ALA A 90 0.68 6.12 -2.11
N GLY A 91 0.79 6.57 -3.36
CA GLY A 91 0.35 5.80 -4.53
C GLY A 91 1.29 4.63 -4.90
N ASP A 92 2.58 4.77 -4.61
CA ASP A 92 3.62 3.80 -4.98
C ASP A 92 3.78 2.68 -3.94
N VAL A 93 3.50 2.93 -2.67
CA VAL A 93 3.75 1.98 -1.57
C VAL A 93 2.65 0.91 -1.44
N GLY A 94 1.54 1.07 -2.16
CA GLY A 94 0.44 0.10 -2.18
C GLY A 94 -0.44 0.11 -0.94
N VAL A 95 -0.43 1.18 -0.14
CA VAL A 95 -1.20 1.26 1.11
C VAL A 95 -2.71 1.14 0.89
N ASP A 96 -3.25 1.71 -0.20
CA ASP A 96 -4.67 1.55 -0.53
C ASP A 96 -5.02 0.07 -0.77
N ALA A 97 -4.16 -0.69 -1.46
CA ALA A 97 -4.37 -2.12 -1.68
C ALA A 97 -4.36 -2.92 -0.37
N VAL A 98 -3.51 -2.54 0.60
CA VAL A 98 -3.51 -3.13 1.95
C VAL A 98 -4.82 -2.82 2.67
N PHE A 99 -5.28 -1.57 2.65
CA PHE A 99 -6.53 -1.19 3.31
C PHE A 99 -7.75 -1.84 2.67
N ARG A 100 -7.81 -1.94 1.34
CA ARG A 100 -8.87 -2.70 0.64
C ARG A 100 -8.82 -4.19 0.94
N SER A 101 -7.63 -4.75 1.16
CA SER A 101 -7.49 -6.15 1.56
C SER A 101 -8.04 -6.37 2.98
N MET A 102 -7.78 -5.43 3.89
CA MET A 102 -8.34 -5.44 5.24
C MET A 102 -9.87 -5.31 5.20
N GLU A 103 -10.42 -4.38 4.43
CA GLU A 103 -11.86 -4.22 4.23
C GLU A 103 -12.50 -5.54 3.76
N PHE A 104 -11.95 -6.14 2.70
CA PHE A 104 -12.41 -7.40 2.13
C PHE A 104 -12.32 -8.56 3.14
N ALA A 105 -11.21 -8.70 3.86
CA ALA A 105 -11.00 -9.79 4.80
C ALA A 105 -11.89 -9.69 6.05
N CYS A 106 -12.26 -8.48 6.45
CA CYS A 106 -13.06 -8.21 7.64
C CYS A 106 -14.55 -7.97 7.35
N ASP A 107 -14.98 -8.09 6.08
CA ASP A 107 -16.33 -7.75 5.61
C ASP A 107 -16.77 -6.33 6.02
N ILE A 108 -15.86 -5.36 5.88
CA ILE A 108 -16.13 -3.96 6.24
C ILE A 108 -16.62 -3.22 5.01
N THR A 109 -17.94 -2.99 4.96
CA THR A 109 -18.56 -2.11 3.98
C THR A 109 -18.82 -0.73 4.59
N LEU A 110 -18.05 0.27 4.16
CA LEU A 110 -18.28 1.66 4.52
C LEU A 110 -19.06 2.41 3.43
N SER A 111 -19.95 3.30 3.85
CA SER A 111 -20.49 4.35 2.99
C SER A 111 -19.43 5.42 2.70
N ASP A 112 -19.60 6.20 1.64
CA ASP A 112 -18.68 7.32 1.35
C ASP A 112 -18.61 8.31 2.52
N THR A 113 -19.73 8.51 3.22
CA THR A 113 -19.80 9.33 4.43
C THR A 113 -18.96 8.77 5.57
N ASP A 114 -18.96 7.44 5.75
CA ASP A 114 -18.14 6.81 6.79
C ASP A 114 -16.64 6.89 6.47
N VAL A 115 -16.28 6.79 5.18
CA VAL A 115 -14.89 6.97 4.73
C VAL A 115 -14.41 8.39 4.96
N GLU A 116 -15.25 9.39 4.68
CA GLU A 116 -14.92 10.80 4.91
C GLU A 116 -14.73 11.10 6.40
N ALA A 117 -15.60 10.54 7.26
CA ALA A 117 -15.54 10.75 8.72
C ALA A 117 -14.23 10.23 9.36
N VAL A 118 -13.56 9.27 8.71
CA VAL A 118 -12.29 8.67 9.18
C VAL A 118 -11.10 9.04 8.28
N ALA A 119 -11.29 9.97 7.34
CA ALA A 119 -10.29 10.30 6.33
C ALA A 119 -8.98 10.83 6.94
N HIS A 120 -9.07 11.59 8.03
CA HIS A 120 -7.88 12.11 8.70
C HIS A 120 -7.06 10.98 9.34
N LEU A 121 -7.68 10.10 10.13
CA LEU A 121 -7.03 8.92 10.69
C LEU A 121 -6.45 8.01 9.58
N ARG A 122 -7.19 7.83 8.49
CA ARG A 122 -6.72 7.08 7.32
C ARG A 122 -5.43 7.68 6.76
N SER A 123 -5.39 8.99 6.53
CA SER A 123 -4.19 9.67 6.03
C SER A 123 -3.01 9.52 6.98
N LEU A 124 -3.22 9.59 8.29
CA LEU A 124 -2.18 9.34 9.29
C LEU A 124 -1.66 7.89 9.22
N CYS A 125 -2.55 6.91 9.06
CA CYS A 125 -2.17 5.52 8.85
C CYS A 125 -1.37 5.33 7.55
N GLU A 126 -1.73 6.03 6.47
CA GLU A 126 -0.97 6.00 5.19
C GLU A 126 0.46 6.51 5.38
N LYS A 127 0.61 7.64 6.08
CA LYS A 127 1.92 8.21 6.45
C LYS A 127 2.73 7.25 7.34
N HIS A 128 2.09 6.64 8.33
CA HIS A 128 2.75 5.66 9.20
C HIS A 128 3.26 4.46 8.40
N PHE A 129 2.40 3.88 7.57
CA PHE A 129 2.72 2.71 6.75
C PHE A 129 3.92 2.95 5.85
N LEU A 130 3.91 4.06 5.11
CA LEU A 130 4.96 4.39 4.15
C LEU A 130 6.30 4.70 4.84
N LEU A 131 6.29 5.53 5.89
CA LEU A 131 7.52 5.95 6.57
C LEU A 131 8.16 4.77 7.30
N THR A 132 7.33 3.91 7.89
CA THR A 132 7.80 2.67 8.53
C THR A 132 8.44 1.75 7.50
N ASN A 133 7.81 1.56 6.34
CA ASN A 133 8.39 0.74 5.28
C ASN A 133 9.76 1.28 4.86
N ASP A 134 9.83 2.56 4.53
CA ASP A 134 11.04 3.23 4.08
C ASP A 134 12.17 3.15 5.13
N LEU A 135 11.86 3.38 6.41
CA LEU A 135 12.85 3.34 7.48
C LEU A 135 13.51 1.95 7.60
N TYR A 136 12.71 0.88 7.59
CA TYR A 136 13.23 -0.48 7.73
C TYR A 136 13.79 -1.05 6.41
N SER A 137 13.29 -0.62 5.26
CA SER A 137 13.73 -1.08 3.95
C SER A 137 14.99 -0.36 3.45
N TYR A 138 15.36 0.78 4.02
CA TYR A 138 16.41 1.66 3.52
C TYR A 138 17.73 0.94 3.24
N ALA A 139 18.24 0.13 4.19
CA ALA A 139 19.52 -0.56 4.02
C ALA A 139 19.53 -1.49 2.78
N LYS A 140 18.41 -2.19 2.55
CA LYS A 140 18.21 -3.06 1.39
C LYS A 140 18.16 -2.24 0.09
N GLU A 141 17.53 -1.07 0.11
CA GLU A 141 17.42 -0.19 -1.07
C GLU A 141 18.72 0.52 -1.40
N ALA A 142 19.45 0.99 -0.39
CA ALA A 142 20.77 1.61 -0.56
C ALA A 142 21.82 0.65 -1.14
N ILE A 143 21.73 -0.66 -0.82
CA ILE A 143 22.56 -1.69 -1.45
C ILE A 143 22.15 -1.87 -2.92
N ALA A 144 20.85 -2.00 -3.19
CA ALA A 144 20.35 -2.17 -4.56
C ALA A 144 20.71 -1.00 -5.47
N GLU A 145 20.74 0.23 -4.96
CA GLU A 145 21.21 1.41 -5.69
C GLU A 145 22.68 1.29 -6.10
N LYS A 146 23.54 0.83 -5.19
CA LYS A 146 24.97 0.62 -5.47
C LYS A 146 25.21 -0.51 -6.48
N GLU A 147 24.38 -1.56 -6.44
CA GLU A 147 24.54 -2.75 -7.28
C GLU A 147 23.89 -2.60 -8.67
N HIS A 148 22.81 -1.83 -8.77
CA HIS A 148 21.96 -1.79 -9.96
C HIS A 148 21.71 -0.38 -10.51
N SER A 149 22.31 0.66 -9.93
CA SER A 149 22.14 2.06 -10.34
C SER A 149 20.66 2.51 -10.38
N VAL A 150 19.83 1.94 -9.51
CA VAL A 150 18.42 2.30 -9.36
C VAL A 150 18.30 3.35 -8.27
N SER A 151 17.68 4.49 -8.58
CA SER A 151 17.48 5.58 -7.61
C SER A 151 16.68 5.11 -6.39
N VAL A 152 17.15 5.46 -5.18
CA VAL A 152 16.44 5.17 -3.93
C VAL A 152 15.30 6.16 -3.73
N LEU A 153 14.07 5.70 -4.00
CA LEU A 153 12.86 6.40 -3.61
C LEU A 153 12.50 6.04 -2.15
N ASN A 154 13.09 6.77 -1.20
CA ASN A 154 12.96 6.48 0.23
C ASN A 154 13.02 7.75 1.10
N ALA A 155 12.16 7.85 2.11
CA ALA A 155 12.07 8.98 3.03
C ALA A 155 13.42 9.35 3.69
N VAL A 156 14.24 8.36 4.04
CA VAL A 156 15.56 8.62 4.66
C VAL A 156 16.46 9.38 3.70
N ARG A 157 16.49 9.00 2.41
CA ARG A 157 17.28 9.70 1.38
C ARG A 157 16.78 11.12 1.16
N VAL A 158 15.45 11.29 1.12
CA VAL A 158 14.81 12.61 0.99
C VAL A 158 15.19 13.52 2.16
N VAL A 159 15.09 13.03 3.40
CA VAL A 159 15.47 13.80 4.60
C VAL A 159 16.96 14.13 4.62
N GLN A 160 17.84 13.21 4.20
CA GLN A 160 19.27 13.50 4.08
C GLN A 160 19.53 14.68 3.14
N GLY A 161 18.87 14.71 1.98
CA GLY A 161 19.01 15.78 0.99
C GLY A 161 18.45 17.11 1.49
N LEU A 162 17.23 17.10 2.04
CA LEU A 162 16.56 18.32 2.54
C LEU A 162 17.30 18.96 3.72
N MET A 163 17.83 18.15 4.63
CA MET A 163 18.46 18.62 5.87
C MET A 163 19.99 18.67 5.81
N ASN A 164 20.59 18.26 4.68
CA ASN A 164 22.03 18.11 4.50
C ASN A 164 22.71 17.39 5.69
N THR A 165 22.22 16.18 6.00
CA THR A 165 22.58 15.45 7.22
C THR A 165 23.13 14.05 6.95
N SER A 166 23.64 13.40 8.01
CA SER A 166 24.07 12.01 7.95
C SER A 166 22.89 11.04 7.78
N GLU A 167 23.17 9.82 7.32
CA GLU A 167 22.17 8.75 7.21
C GLU A 167 21.54 8.43 8.57
N ASP A 168 22.34 8.31 9.63
CA ASP A 168 21.86 7.99 10.97
C ASP A 168 20.97 9.11 11.53
N SER A 169 21.37 10.37 11.30
CA SER A 169 20.56 11.54 11.67
C SER A 169 19.24 11.57 10.90
N ALA A 170 19.24 11.25 9.60
CA ALA A 170 18.02 11.18 8.80
C ALA A 170 17.09 10.04 9.26
N LYS A 171 17.63 8.86 9.55
CA LYS A 171 16.85 7.75 10.14
C LYS A 171 16.23 8.14 11.49
N ALA A 172 16.98 8.86 12.33
CA ALA A 172 16.46 9.36 13.60
C ALA A 172 15.33 10.37 13.38
N MET A 173 15.47 11.29 12.42
CA MET A 173 14.41 12.24 12.06
C MET A 173 13.17 11.55 11.50
N VAL A 174 13.31 10.57 10.59
CA VAL A 174 12.16 9.79 10.08
C VAL A 174 11.46 9.04 11.21
N ARG A 175 12.21 8.44 12.14
CA ARG A 175 11.64 7.78 13.32
C ARG A 175 10.86 8.77 14.21
N GLN A 176 11.36 9.98 14.38
CA GLN A 176 10.65 11.03 15.12
C GLN A 176 9.32 11.40 14.44
N VAL A 177 9.32 11.54 13.12
CA VAL A 177 8.07 11.79 12.36
C VAL A 177 7.08 10.65 12.53
N ILE A 178 7.53 9.39 12.50
CA ILE A 178 6.66 8.23 12.77
C ILE A 178 6.03 8.33 14.17
N TRP A 179 6.80 8.66 15.20
CA TRP A 179 6.26 8.84 16.56
C TRP A 179 5.26 9.98 16.65
N ASP A 180 5.50 11.10 15.95
CA ASP A 180 4.55 12.20 15.90
C ASP A 180 3.24 11.82 15.19
N VAL A 181 3.33 10.98 14.15
CA VAL A 181 2.16 10.39 13.47
C VAL A 181 1.40 9.43 14.39
N GLU A 182 2.08 8.56 15.13
CA GLU A 182 1.45 7.65 16.10
C GLU A 182 0.69 8.40 17.19
N ARG A 183 1.25 9.51 17.70
CA ARG A 183 0.56 10.39 18.65
C ARG A 183 -0.73 10.96 18.04
N GLN A 184 -0.64 11.51 16.83
CA GLN A 184 -1.82 12.05 16.13
C GLN A 184 -2.88 10.98 15.84
N MET A 185 -2.46 9.75 15.49
CA MET A 185 -3.39 8.63 15.31
C MET A 185 -4.13 8.31 16.61
N ASN A 186 -3.45 8.33 17.75
CA ASN A 186 -4.09 8.11 19.05
C ASN A 186 -5.10 9.22 19.38
N GLU A 187 -4.70 10.48 19.22
CA GLU A 187 -5.57 11.65 19.46
C GLU A 187 -6.84 11.60 18.59
N GLU A 188 -6.68 11.30 17.30
CA GLU A 188 -7.80 11.18 16.35
C GLU A 188 -8.71 9.99 16.69
N TYR A 189 -8.12 8.86 17.10
CA TYR A 189 -8.92 7.70 17.51
C TYR A 189 -9.69 7.96 18.82
N GLU A 190 -9.10 8.64 19.79
CA GLU A 190 -9.78 9.08 21.02
C GLU A 190 -10.94 10.03 20.73
N HIS A 191 -10.79 10.91 19.73
CA HIS A 191 -11.87 11.77 19.28
C HIS A 191 -13.03 10.96 18.65
N LEU A 192 -12.72 9.99 17.78
CA LEU A 192 -13.73 9.10 17.19
C LEU A 192 -14.49 8.30 18.26
N LEU A 193 -13.82 7.88 19.34
CA LEU A 193 -14.47 7.11 20.42
C LEU A 193 -15.61 7.85 21.13
N GLN A 194 -15.70 9.18 21.01
CA GLN A 194 -16.73 9.96 21.69
C GLN A 194 -18.12 9.71 21.10
N ASP A 195 -18.26 9.80 19.77
CA ASP A 195 -19.56 9.84 19.09
C ASP A 195 -19.63 9.04 17.78
N ALA A 196 -18.54 8.39 17.34
CA ALA A 196 -18.53 7.70 16.05
C ALA A 196 -19.39 6.41 16.07
N PRO A 197 -20.16 6.14 15.00
CA PRO A 197 -20.82 4.85 14.81
C PRO A 197 -19.84 3.66 14.87
N LYS A 198 -20.36 2.50 15.28
CA LYS A 198 -19.57 1.26 15.38
C LYS A 198 -18.87 0.89 14.06
N SER A 199 -19.47 1.18 12.90
CA SER A 199 -18.86 0.94 11.59
C SER A 199 -17.56 1.71 11.40
N GLN A 200 -17.55 3.00 11.75
CA GLN A 200 -16.38 3.87 11.67
C GLN A 200 -15.30 3.43 12.65
N LEU A 201 -15.67 3.09 13.89
CA LEU A 201 -14.72 2.58 14.89
C LEU A 201 -14.08 1.25 14.46
N THR A 202 -14.86 0.35 13.87
CA THR A 202 -14.36 -0.94 13.39
C THR A 202 -13.35 -0.75 12.26
N TYR A 203 -13.64 0.15 11.31
CA TYR A 203 -12.71 0.48 10.24
C TYR A 203 -11.46 1.18 10.75
N ALA A 204 -11.59 2.16 11.64
CA ALA A 204 -10.47 2.85 12.29
C ALA A 204 -9.53 1.86 12.99
N GLN A 205 -10.08 0.92 13.75
CA GLN A 205 -9.30 -0.16 14.38
C GLN A 205 -8.59 -1.04 13.34
N GLY A 206 -9.29 -1.40 12.25
CA GLY A 206 -8.70 -2.16 11.15
C GLY A 206 -7.49 -1.48 10.51
N LEU A 207 -7.55 -0.16 10.32
CA LEU A 207 -6.42 0.64 9.84
C LEU A 207 -5.24 0.61 10.82
N ILE A 208 -5.50 0.90 12.11
CA ILE A 208 -4.47 0.93 13.16
C ILE A 208 -3.77 -0.43 13.28
N VAL A 209 -4.54 -1.53 13.29
CA VAL A 209 -3.98 -2.89 13.35
C VAL A 209 -3.15 -3.21 12.11
N SER A 210 -3.59 -2.77 10.92
CA SER A 210 -2.84 -2.98 9.68
C SER A 210 -1.46 -2.32 9.72
N VAL A 211 -1.38 -1.07 10.20
CA VAL A 211 -0.11 -0.34 10.24
C VAL A 211 0.80 -0.77 11.40
N ALA A 212 0.22 -1.17 12.54
CA ALA A 212 0.96 -1.83 13.61
C ALA A 212 1.56 -3.17 13.15
N GLY A 213 0.79 -3.97 12.42
CA GLY A 213 1.24 -5.20 11.79
C GLY A 213 2.38 -4.97 10.79
N ASN A 214 2.27 -3.92 9.95
CA ASN A 214 3.34 -3.50 9.05
C ASN A 214 4.64 -3.16 9.79
N MET A 215 4.55 -2.43 10.91
CA MET A 215 5.72 -2.09 11.72
C MET A 215 6.37 -3.32 12.33
N PHE A 216 5.58 -4.21 12.94
CA PHE A 216 6.09 -5.44 13.54
C PHE A 216 6.75 -6.34 12.48
N PHE A 217 6.09 -6.53 11.33
CA PHE A 217 6.64 -7.28 10.22
C PHE A 217 7.93 -6.65 9.70
N SER A 218 7.94 -5.33 9.48
CA SER A 218 9.13 -4.63 8.97
C SER A 218 10.32 -4.74 9.92
N ALA A 219 10.09 -4.66 11.23
CA ALA A 219 11.14 -4.81 12.23
C ALA A 219 11.73 -6.23 12.33
N THR A 220 10.97 -7.26 11.92
CA THR A 220 11.31 -8.67 12.18
C THR A 220 11.55 -9.50 10.92
N CYS A 221 11.14 -9.02 9.74
CA CYS A 221 11.18 -9.83 8.54
C CYS A 221 12.60 -10.05 8.01
N ALA A 222 12.88 -11.28 7.56
CA ALA A 222 14.14 -11.63 6.90
C ALA A 222 14.44 -10.78 5.66
N ARG A 223 13.39 -10.25 5.00
CA ARG A 223 13.49 -9.37 3.83
C ARG A 223 14.36 -8.13 4.11
N TYR A 224 14.24 -7.54 5.30
CA TYR A 224 15.02 -6.37 5.70
C TYR A 224 16.19 -6.74 6.60
N ALA A 225 16.00 -7.71 7.50
CA ALA A 225 17.05 -8.13 8.42
C ALA A 225 18.31 -8.62 7.70
N ARG A 226 18.20 -9.41 6.62
CA ARG A 226 19.35 -10.11 5.98
C ARG A 226 20.53 -9.24 5.55
N VAL A 227 20.31 -7.95 5.34
CA VAL A 227 21.33 -6.97 4.91
C VAL A 227 21.88 -6.13 6.05
N VAL A 228 21.34 -6.27 7.26
CA VAL A 228 21.81 -5.58 8.47
C VAL A 228 22.84 -6.45 9.16
N GLU A 229 24.00 -5.88 9.52
CA GLU A 229 25.05 -6.62 10.23
C GLU A 229 24.56 -7.06 11.62
N GLY A 230 24.89 -8.29 12.03
CA GLY A 230 24.48 -8.85 13.34
C GLY A 230 23.05 -9.41 13.42
N SER A 231 22.25 -9.32 12.36
CA SER A 231 20.87 -9.81 12.34
C SER A 231 20.71 -11.29 11.93
N ARG A 232 21.80 -11.92 11.44
CA ARG A 232 21.78 -13.32 11.01
C ARG A 232 21.65 -14.20 12.25
N LEU A 233 20.62 -15.04 12.28
CA LEU A 233 20.53 -16.09 13.30
C LEU A 233 21.73 -17.02 13.14
N PRO A 234 22.40 -17.41 14.23
CA PRO A 234 23.40 -18.47 14.19
C PRO A 234 22.75 -19.73 13.58
N GLY A 235 23.39 -20.27 12.54
CA GLY A 235 22.98 -21.54 11.92
C GLY A 235 23.32 -22.75 12.76
#